data_AF-A0A8T3WGM5-F1
#
_entry.id   AF-A0A8T3WGM5-F1
#
_cell.length_a   1.000
_cell.length_b   1.000
_cell.length_c   1.000
_cell.angle_alpha   90.00
_cell.angle_beta   90.00
_cell.angle_gamma   90.00
#
_symmetry.space_group_name_H-M   'P 1'
#
loop_
_entity.id
_entity.type
_entity.pdbx_description
1 polymer ?
#
loop_
_entity_poly.entity_id
_entity_poly.type
_entity_poly.pdbx_seq_one_letter_code
_entity_poly.pdbx_strand_id
1 'polypeptide(L)'
;MGNKEKGSNAERELLKMFSASSWRAVRVAGSGIGEESPCDLIAGKGNQKFAIECKTSKDKKRYLNKSQINDFLVFSEIFGLEPLIAVRFNREGWFFINPKDFGIEDTGRLLAISLEDAKQKGKRFSEIFSQSEDFSDLIS
;
A
#
# COMPACT_ATOMS: atom_id res chain seq x y z
N MET A 1 0.73 3.20 23.22
CA MET A 1 1.13 3.53 21.82
C MET A 1 0.07 4.36 21.12
N GLY A 2 0.47 5.55 20.68
CA GLY A 2 -0.36 6.48 19.91
C GLY A 2 -0.66 5.97 18.49
N ASN A 3 -1.56 6.63 17.77
CA ASN A 3 -1.92 6.24 16.39
C ASN A 3 -0.76 6.43 15.40
N LYS A 4 0.08 7.46 15.60
CA LYS A 4 1.28 7.71 14.78
C LYS A 4 2.31 6.59 14.89
N GLU A 5 2.59 6.12 16.10
CA GLU A 5 3.53 5.02 16.35
C GLU A 5 3.06 3.72 15.68
N LYS A 6 1.74 3.44 15.70
CA LYS A 6 1.16 2.27 15.04
C LYS A 6 1.29 2.33 13.52
N GLY A 7 1.03 3.49 12.91
CA GLY A 7 1.22 3.69 11.47
C GLY A 7 2.67 3.45 11.07
N SER A 8 3.59 4.13 11.76
CA SER A 8 5.02 4.00 11.49
C SER A 8 5.55 2.57 11.72
N ASN A 9 4.99 1.82 12.67
CA ASN A 9 5.33 0.40 12.85
C ASN A 9 4.81 -0.48 11.71
N ALA A 10 3.60 -0.22 11.20
CA ALA A 10 3.03 -0.94 10.08
C ALA A 10 3.80 -0.66 8.76
N GLU A 11 4.23 0.58 8.52
CA GLU A 11 5.10 0.91 7.38
C GLU A 11 6.45 0.19 7.47
N ARG A 12 7.06 0.12 8.66
CA ARG A 12 8.29 -0.65 8.88
C ARG A 12 8.08 -2.15 8.69
N GLU A 13 6.91 -2.68 9.05
CA GLU A 13 6.54 -4.06 8.80
C GLU A 13 6.51 -4.34 7.30
N LEU A 14 5.81 -3.52 6.50
CA LEU A 14 5.80 -3.63 5.04
C LEU A 14 7.20 -3.52 4.42
N LEU A 15 8.00 -2.55 4.85
CA LEU A 15 9.37 -2.36 4.37
C LEU A 15 10.23 -3.62 4.57
N LYS A 16 10.07 -4.29 5.73
CA LYS A 16 10.74 -5.56 6.02
C LYS A 16 10.21 -6.70 5.14
N MET A 17 8.90 -6.76 4.90
CA MET A 17 8.30 -7.76 4.00
C MET A 17 8.88 -7.65 2.58
N PHE A 18 8.99 -6.44 2.02
CA PHE A 18 9.64 -6.22 0.73
C PHE A 18 11.12 -6.62 0.73
N SER A 19 11.86 -6.22 1.76
CA SER A 19 13.27 -6.56 1.88
C SER A 19 13.51 -8.07 1.96
N ALA A 20 12.59 -8.82 2.60
CA ALA A 20 12.64 -10.27 2.72
C ALA A 20 12.20 -11.02 1.43
N SER A 21 11.58 -10.34 0.47
CA SER A 21 11.06 -10.93 -0.76
C SER A 21 11.87 -10.59 -2.02
N SER A 22 13.11 -10.11 -1.88
CA SER A 22 13.96 -9.63 -2.99
C SER A 22 13.39 -8.41 -3.73
N TRP A 23 12.50 -7.66 -3.10
CA TRP A 23 12.05 -6.35 -3.56
C TRP A 23 12.88 -5.25 -2.90
N ARG A 24 13.00 -4.10 -3.57
CA ARG A 24 13.53 -2.88 -2.95
C ARG A 24 12.37 -1.97 -2.62
N ALA A 25 12.39 -1.41 -1.41
CA ALA A 25 11.39 -0.44 -1.00
C ALA A 25 12.03 0.64 -0.14
N VAL A 26 11.46 1.84 -0.19
CA VAL A 26 11.84 2.99 0.62
C VAL A 26 10.59 3.62 1.22
N ARG A 27 10.72 4.21 2.41
CA ARG A 27 9.67 5.05 3.00
C ARG A 27 9.83 6.48 2.49
N VAL A 28 8.72 7.11 2.14
CA VAL A 28 8.71 8.51 1.70
C VAL A 28 8.88 9.43 2.91
N ALA A 29 9.80 10.39 2.82
CA ALA A 29 10.03 11.36 3.88
C ALA A 29 8.79 12.24 4.09
N GLY A 30 8.45 12.55 5.35
CA GLY A 30 7.26 13.33 5.67
C GLY A 30 5.96 12.53 5.70
N SER A 31 5.96 11.24 5.34
CA SER A 31 4.80 10.36 5.52
C SER A 31 4.31 10.41 6.99
N GLY A 32 3.02 10.74 7.16
CA GLY A 32 2.36 10.91 8.46
C GLY A 32 2.56 12.27 9.15
N ILE A 33 3.25 13.22 8.51
CA ILE A 33 3.46 14.60 8.97
C ILE A 33 2.90 15.56 7.91
N GLY A 34 1.65 15.99 8.08
CA GLY A 34 0.99 16.93 7.16
C GLY A 34 0.36 16.27 5.92
N GLU A 35 -0.18 17.11 5.03
CA GLU A 35 -0.88 16.71 3.79
C GLU A 35 0.06 16.53 2.59
N GLU A 36 1.36 16.76 2.76
CA GLU A 36 2.31 16.88 1.65
C GLU A 36 2.94 15.55 1.21
N SER A 37 2.76 14.46 1.97
CA SER A 37 3.33 13.16 1.57
C SER A 37 2.45 12.50 0.51
N PRO A 38 2.98 12.24 -0.69
CA PRO A 38 2.18 11.72 -1.79
C PRO A 38 1.81 10.23 -1.66
N CYS A 39 2.61 9.47 -0.91
CA CYS A 39 2.37 8.09 -0.51
C CYS A 39 3.24 7.76 0.71
N ASP A 40 3.16 6.52 1.22
CA ASP A 40 3.94 6.08 2.38
C ASP A 40 5.22 5.32 1.98
N LEU A 41 5.13 4.44 0.99
CA LEU A 41 6.26 3.67 0.47
C LEU A 41 6.30 3.70 -1.06
N ILE A 42 7.51 3.63 -1.61
CA ILE A 42 7.75 3.27 -3.01
C ILE A 42 8.47 1.94 -3.00
N ALA A 43 8.00 0.98 -3.80
CA ALA A 43 8.59 -0.35 -3.93
C ALA A 43 8.84 -0.69 -5.40
N GLY A 44 9.86 -1.48 -5.70
CA GLY A 44 10.15 -1.92 -7.06
C GLY A 44 11.03 -3.15 -7.18
N LYS A 45 10.89 -3.83 -8.31
CA LYS A 45 11.67 -4.98 -8.75
C LYS A 45 11.64 -5.02 -10.28
N GLY A 46 12.80 -4.87 -10.92
CA GLY A 46 12.89 -4.78 -12.38
C GLY A 46 11.99 -3.67 -12.95
N ASN A 47 11.08 -4.03 -13.84
CA ASN A 47 10.13 -3.09 -14.46
C ASN A 47 8.89 -2.81 -13.59
N GLN A 48 8.64 -3.61 -12.55
CA GLN A 48 7.49 -3.43 -11.67
C GLN A 48 7.81 -2.39 -10.59
N LYS A 49 6.99 -1.34 -10.50
CA LYS A 49 7.18 -0.24 -9.55
C LYS A 49 5.83 0.19 -8.99
N PHE A 50 5.77 0.37 -7.68
CA PHE A 50 4.53 0.64 -6.95
C PHE A 50 4.67 1.86 -6.05
N ALA A 51 3.62 2.65 -6.00
CA ALA A 51 3.38 3.61 -4.94
C ALA A 51 2.40 2.96 -3.95
N ILE A 52 2.71 3.04 -2.66
CA ILE A 52 1.96 2.30 -1.64
C ILE A 52 1.45 3.27 -0.56
N GLU A 53 0.14 3.28 -0.39
CA GLU A 53 -0.54 3.96 0.72
C GLU A 53 -0.86 2.93 1.83
N CYS A 54 -0.28 3.12 3.01
CA CYS A 54 -0.34 2.18 4.13
C CYS A 54 -1.43 2.58 5.13
N LYS A 55 -2.33 1.64 5.44
CA LYS A 55 -3.40 1.85 6.41
C LYS A 55 -3.51 0.66 7.35
N THR A 56 -3.84 0.95 8.60
CA THR A 56 -4.17 -0.09 9.59
C THR A 56 -5.60 0.07 10.06
N SER A 57 -6.31 -1.03 10.27
CA SER A 57 -7.60 -1.03 10.95
C SER A 57 -7.67 -2.08 12.05
N LYS A 58 -8.24 -1.66 13.18
CA LYS A 58 -8.63 -2.58 14.26
C LYS A 58 -10.05 -3.13 14.06
N ASP A 59 -10.85 -2.44 13.26
CA ASP A 59 -12.24 -2.76 12.98
C ASP A 59 -12.35 -3.50 11.66
N LYS A 60 -13.56 -3.98 11.33
CA LYS A 60 -13.83 -4.68 10.07
C LYS A 60 -13.96 -3.73 8.86
N LYS A 61 -13.79 -2.42 9.04
CA LYS A 61 -13.80 -1.43 7.96
C LYS A 61 -12.65 -0.43 8.15
N ARG A 62 -12.14 0.11 7.05
CA ARG A 62 -11.19 1.23 7.04
C ARG A 62 -11.73 2.33 6.14
N TYR A 63 -11.96 3.50 6.72
CA TYR A 63 -12.33 4.71 6.00
C TYR A 63 -11.08 5.46 5.53
N LEU A 64 -11.13 5.96 4.31
CA LEU A 64 -10.07 6.70 3.63
C LEU A 64 -10.62 8.04 3.17
N ASN A 65 -9.82 9.09 3.26
CA ASN A 65 -10.21 10.39 2.72
C ASN A 65 -10.12 10.34 1.19
N LYS A 66 -11.20 10.68 0.50
CA LYS A 66 -11.27 10.66 -0.96
C LYS A 66 -10.28 11.62 -1.62
N SER A 67 -10.07 12.83 -1.07
CA SER A 67 -9.09 13.77 -1.63
C SER A 67 -7.67 13.20 -1.53
N GLN A 68 -7.32 12.64 -0.36
CA GLN A 68 -6.03 11.99 -0.16
C GLN A 68 -5.78 10.85 -1.17
N ILE A 69 -6.80 10.02 -1.42
CA ILE A 69 -6.69 8.93 -2.40
C ILE A 69 -6.57 9.46 -3.83
N ASN A 70 -7.28 10.53 -4.18
CA ASN A 70 -7.15 11.16 -5.48
C ASN A 70 -5.74 11.75 -5.68
N ASP A 71 -5.20 12.44 -4.69
CA ASP A 71 -3.85 13.02 -4.77
C ASP A 71 -2.79 11.92 -4.88
N PHE A 72 -2.94 10.83 -4.13
CA PHE A 72 -2.12 9.61 -4.24
C PHE A 72 -2.18 9.01 -5.65
N LEU A 73 -3.37 8.92 -6.25
CA LEU A 73 -3.57 8.40 -7.60
C LEU A 73 -2.89 9.29 -8.65
N VAL A 74 -3.06 10.61 -8.54
CA VAL A 74 -2.42 11.59 -9.43
C VAL A 74 -0.90 11.50 -9.32
N PHE A 75 -0.37 11.45 -8.10
CA PHE A 75 1.06 11.26 -7.89
C PHE A 75 1.56 9.96 -8.54
N SER A 76 0.87 8.86 -8.31
CA SER A 76 1.25 7.53 -8.83
C SER A 76 1.31 7.55 -10.36
N GLU A 77 0.32 8.17 -11.00
CA GLU A 77 0.28 8.33 -12.45
C GLU A 77 1.44 9.18 -12.98
N ILE A 78 1.67 10.37 -12.38
CA ILE A 78 2.75 11.28 -12.79
C ILE A 78 4.14 10.63 -12.61
N PHE A 79 4.33 9.87 -11.53
CA PHE A 79 5.60 9.20 -11.24
C PHE A 79 5.80 7.92 -12.07
N GLY A 80 4.74 7.39 -12.69
CA GLY A 80 4.78 6.12 -13.42
C GLY A 80 4.87 4.91 -12.48
N LEU A 81 4.10 4.92 -11.39
CA LEU A 81 4.02 3.85 -10.39
C LEU A 81 2.62 3.26 -10.36
N GLU A 82 2.51 1.94 -10.20
CA GLU A 82 1.23 1.29 -9.98
C GLU A 82 0.72 1.58 -8.55
N PRO A 83 -0.47 2.16 -8.37
CA PRO A 83 -0.98 2.52 -7.05
C PRO A 83 -1.52 1.29 -6.31
N LEU A 84 -1.06 1.09 -5.08
CA LEU A 84 -1.59 0.08 -4.16
C LEU A 84 -1.94 0.68 -2.80
N ILE A 85 -3.14 0.41 -2.32
CA ILE A 85 -3.52 0.64 -0.92
C ILE A 85 -3.24 -0.66 -0.16
N ALA A 86 -2.29 -0.62 0.78
CA ALA A 86 -1.98 -1.72 1.67
C ALA A 86 -2.74 -1.53 2.99
N VAL A 87 -3.77 -2.35 3.23
CA VAL A 87 -4.56 -2.31 4.46
C VAL A 87 -4.25 -3.51 5.34
N ARG A 88 -3.78 -3.24 6.56
CA ARG A 88 -3.59 -4.26 7.60
C ARG A 88 -4.79 -4.32 8.53
N PHE A 89 -5.50 -5.43 8.51
CA PHE A 89 -6.56 -5.71 9.48
C PHE A 89 -6.01 -6.54 10.64
N ASN A 90 -6.38 -6.18 11.87
CA ASN A 90 -5.94 -6.91 13.06
C ASN A 90 -6.32 -8.39 13.00
N ARG A 91 -5.36 -9.27 13.29
CA ARG A 91 -5.48 -10.75 13.25
C ARG A 91 -5.71 -11.36 11.86
N GLU A 92 -5.84 -10.54 10.82
CA GLU A 92 -6.13 -10.98 9.45
C GLU A 92 -4.95 -10.74 8.49
N GLY A 93 -4.06 -9.81 8.85
CA GLY A 93 -2.86 -9.49 8.09
C GLY A 93 -3.08 -8.43 7.02
N TRP A 94 -2.18 -8.41 6.04
CA TRP A 94 -2.18 -7.44 4.94
C TRP A 94 -3.04 -7.89 3.77
N PHE A 95 -3.72 -6.91 3.19
CA PHE A 95 -4.38 -6.99 1.90
C PHE A 95 -3.94 -5.79 1.05
N PHE A 96 -3.77 -6.02 -0.23
CA PHE A 96 -3.33 -5.04 -1.22
C PHE A 96 -4.42 -4.85 -2.24
N ILE A 97 -4.75 -3.59 -2.49
CA ILE A 97 -5.91 -3.19 -3.28
C ILE A 97 -5.45 -2.17 -4.30
N ASN A 98 -5.72 -2.42 -5.59
CA ASN A 98 -5.60 -1.39 -6.60
C ASN A 98 -6.89 -0.55 -6.57
N PRO A 99 -6.83 0.74 -6.18
CA PRO A 99 -8.01 1.60 -6.08
C PRO A 99 -8.74 1.83 -7.41
N LYS A 100 -8.11 1.57 -8.57
CA LYS A 100 -8.76 1.66 -9.89
C LYS A 100 -9.71 0.47 -10.15
N ASP A 101 -9.37 -0.72 -9.62
CA ASP A 101 -10.09 -1.97 -9.87
C ASP A 101 -11.07 -2.35 -8.76
N PHE A 102 -10.85 -1.78 -7.57
CA PHE A 102 -11.68 -2.05 -6.41
C PHE A 102 -12.87 -1.10 -6.45
N GLY A 103 -14.09 -1.64 -6.54
CA GLY A 103 -15.33 -0.86 -6.41
C GLY A 103 -15.48 -0.32 -4.98
N ILE A 104 -14.63 0.63 -4.60
CA ILE A 104 -14.60 1.21 -3.27
C ILE A 104 -15.92 1.97 -3.07
N GLU A 105 -16.62 1.67 -1.97
CA GLU A 105 -17.87 2.33 -1.64
C GLU A 105 -17.63 3.84 -1.46
N ASP A 106 -18.19 4.64 -2.36
CA ASP A 106 -18.15 6.09 -2.28
C ASP A 106 -19.28 6.56 -1.35
N THR A 107 -18.89 7.03 -0.16
CA THR A 107 -19.81 7.59 0.83
C THR A 107 -19.78 9.13 0.82
N GLY A 108 -19.32 9.73 -0.27
CA GLY A 108 -19.17 11.16 -0.47
C GLY A 108 -17.73 11.63 -0.22
N ARG A 109 -17.42 12.04 1.01
CA ARG A 109 -16.06 12.49 1.39
C ARG A 109 -15.12 11.34 1.72
N LEU A 110 -15.67 10.18 2.05
CA LEU A 110 -14.93 9.02 2.49
C LEU A 110 -15.15 7.84 1.55
N LEU A 111 -14.08 7.10 1.37
CA LEU A 111 -14.04 5.80 0.72
C LEU A 111 -13.95 4.72 1.81
N ALA A 112 -14.65 3.60 1.67
CA ALA A 112 -14.63 2.52 2.68
C ALA A 112 -14.12 1.20 2.11
N ILE A 113 -13.12 0.62 2.77
CA ILE A 113 -12.64 -0.74 2.49
C ILE A 113 -13.09 -1.65 3.63
N SER A 114 -13.96 -2.60 3.34
CA SER A 114 -14.38 -3.63 4.31
C SER A 114 -13.40 -4.79 4.33
N LEU A 115 -13.29 -5.47 5.47
CA LEU A 115 -12.50 -6.71 5.59
C LEU A 115 -13.06 -7.80 4.68
N GLU A 116 -14.38 -7.83 4.47
CA GLU A 116 -15.04 -8.79 3.60
C GLU A 116 -14.63 -8.58 2.14
N ASP A 117 -14.72 -7.36 1.63
CA ASP A 117 -14.24 -7.02 0.28
C ASP A 117 -12.75 -7.27 0.16
N ALA A 118 -11.96 -6.91 1.19
CA ALA A 118 -10.52 -7.14 1.16
C ALA A 118 -10.18 -8.64 1.06
N LYS A 119 -10.96 -9.52 1.70
CA LYS A 119 -10.81 -10.98 1.59
C LYS A 119 -11.25 -11.53 0.25
N GLN A 120 -12.28 -10.96 -0.35
CA GLN A 120 -12.85 -11.46 -1.61
C GLN A 120 -12.12 -10.94 -2.86
N LYS A 121 -11.68 -9.67 -2.82
CA LYS A 121 -11.20 -8.92 -4.00
C LYS A 121 -9.77 -8.41 -3.83
N GLY A 122 -9.29 -8.27 -2.58
CA GLY A 122 -7.93 -7.84 -2.30
C GLY A 122 -6.94 -8.98 -2.51
N LYS A 123 -5.68 -8.64 -2.73
CA LYS A 123 -4.58 -9.61 -2.90
C LYS A 123 -3.72 -9.69 -1.64
N ARG A 124 -3.11 -10.84 -1.37
CA ARG A 124 -2.04 -10.99 -0.37
C ARG A 124 -0.71 -10.53 -0.95
N PHE A 125 0.26 -10.29 -0.06
CA PHE A 125 1.60 -9.86 -0.44
C PHE A 125 2.23 -10.80 -1.47
N SER A 126 2.20 -12.10 -1.23
CA SER A 126 2.78 -13.10 -2.12
C SER A 126 2.10 -13.22 -3.48
N GLU A 127 0.84 -12.79 -3.60
CA GLU A 127 0.11 -12.83 -4.87
C GLU A 127 0.52 -11.70 -5.82
N ILE A 128 1.02 -10.58 -5.27
CA ILE A 128 1.53 -9.45 -6.07
C ILE A 128 3.04 -9.55 -6.22
N PHE A 129 3.74 -9.87 -5.14
CA PHE A 129 5.19 -9.74 -5.02
C PHE A 129 5.90 -11.09 -5.00
N SER A 130 5.35 -12.09 -5.70
CA SER A 130 5.96 -13.41 -5.83
C SER A 130 7.35 -13.35 -6.45
N GLN A 131 8.15 -14.37 -6.17
CA GLN A 131 9.47 -14.49 -6.77
C GLN A 131 9.34 -15.05 -8.19
N SER A 132 9.12 -14.18 -9.17
CA SER A 132 9.42 -14.47 -10.57
C SER A 132 10.32 -13.37 -11.10
N GLU A 133 11.62 -13.60 -10.98
CA GLU A 133 12.64 -13.25 -11.97
C GLU A 133 14.00 -13.54 -11.32
N ASP A 134 14.73 -14.44 -11.97
CA ASP A 134 16.13 -14.76 -11.66
C ASP A 134 16.97 -13.58 -12.18
N PHE A 135 17.71 -12.93 -11.29
CA PHE A 135 18.51 -11.74 -11.61
C PHE A 135 19.94 -12.09 -12.06
N SER A 136 20.17 -13.34 -12.48
CA SER A 136 21.46 -13.80 -13.01
C SER A 136 22.00 -12.88 -14.12
N ASP A 137 21.11 -12.24 -14.86
CA ASP A 137 21.44 -11.46 -16.06
C ASP A 137 21.77 -9.98 -15.75
N LEU A 138 21.63 -9.53 -14.49
CA LEU A 138 21.94 -8.14 -14.11
C LEU A 138 23.40 -7.93 -13.68
N ILE A 139 24.19 -9.01 -13.61
CA ILE A 139 25.61 -9.01 -13.20
C ILE A 139 26.53 -9.55 -14.32
N SER A 140 25.99 -9.84 -15.51
CA SER A 140 26.77 -10.16 -16.72
C SER A 140 27.06 -8.94 -17.56
#